data_AF-A0A7Z2YFX7-F1
#
_entry.id   AF-A0A7Z2YFX7-F1
#
_cell.length_a   1.000
_cell.length_b   1.000
_cell.length_c   1.000
_cell.angle_alpha   90.00
_cell.angle_beta   90.00
_cell.angle_gamma   90.00
#
_symmetry.space_group_name_H-M   'P 1'
#
loop_
_entity.id
_entity.type
_entity.pdbx_description
1 polymer ?
#
loop_
_entity_poly.entity_id
_entity_poly.type
_entity_poly.pdbx_seq_one_letter_code
_entity_poly.pdbx_strand_id
1 'polypeptide(L)'
;MTTIAKRGRPKLTETVKLERKVACQYIKLIELRNQFNVSVPKLHPTLTPSQQKALIQPIFSVAEEYRFWSQLDNDLLAIQRHSCPKTRFDQSSVEILARLDQLIISYELVISSRQQLEQQSSLAVPNDFELWIELVNQLKLQPFDTQTHQLYQLARFLYGLLYPSFQIDQVKQIRTIIRTVLDLIKHHRLSMVYHITPPNVTGRPTIPLPIQVVRAEEELITQFNKLSTLYKFHQLKIPTPKSIAAKYSDAQLSTLGRPKLSERQKLEQAILRREKELIDLTDKHSAQPELQKVTAARRGRKPMTYQERHKKLTQQITTLKTQLHLLLK
;
A
#
# COMPACT_ATOMS: atom_id res chain seq x y z
N MET A 1 33.58 37.87 17.12
CA MET A 1 32.52 37.06 17.78
C MET A 1 32.19 35.87 16.89
N THR A 2 32.74 34.70 17.21
CA THR A 2 32.50 33.45 16.47
C THR A 2 31.16 32.86 16.88
N THR A 3 30.21 32.83 15.95
CA THR A 3 28.92 32.17 16.15
C THR A 3 29.13 30.66 16.26
N ILE A 4 29.04 30.13 17.48
CA ILE A 4 29.01 28.69 17.73
C ILE A 4 27.74 28.13 17.09
N ALA A 5 27.89 27.41 15.98
CA ALA A 5 26.79 26.70 15.33
C ALA A 5 26.17 25.72 16.35
N LYS A 6 24.88 25.90 16.64
CA LYS A 6 24.11 24.96 17.47
C LYS A 6 24.26 23.56 16.86
N ARG A 7 24.84 22.61 17.61
CA ARG A 7 25.01 21.21 17.19
C ARG A 7 23.65 20.59 16.90
N GLY A 8 23.28 20.56 15.62
CA GLY A 8 22.15 19.77 15.13
C GLY A 8 22.46 18.28 15.18
N ARG A 9 21.41 17.45 15.22
CA ARG A 9 21.55 16.00 15.21
C ARG A 9 22.32 15.54 13.96
N PRO A 10 23.32 14.63 14.07
CA PRO A 10 24.03 14.12 12.91
C PRO A 10 23.05 13.43 11.96
N LYS A 11 23.14 13.78 10.67
CA LYS A 11 22.31 13.17 9.63
C LYS A 11 22.69 11.69 9.52
N LEU A 12 21.68 10.81 9.59
CA LEU A 12 21.90 9.39 9.32
C LEU A 12 22.46 9.21 7.91
N THR A 13 23.48 8.35 7.78
CA THR A 13 24.03 7.95 6.49
C THR A 13 22.96 7.24 5.67
N GLU A 14 23.08 7.30 4.35
CA GLU A 14 22.15 6.63 3.42
C GLU A 14 22.11 5.12 3.66
N THR A 15 23.27 4.51 3.94
CA THR A 15 23.42 3.10 4.32
C THR A 15 22.54 2.74 5.51
N VAL A 16 22.63 3.49 6.62
CA VAL A 16 21.84 3.22 7.83
C VAL A 16 20.35 3.43 7.59
N LYS A 17 19.96 4.40 6.74
CA LYS A 17 18.54 4.59 6.37
C LYS A 17 18.01 3.40 5.59
N LEU A 18 18.76 2.89 4.62
CA LEU A 18 18.36 1.74 3.81
C LEU A 18 18.37 0.45 4.64
N GLU A 19 19.38 0.22 5.47
CA GLU A 19 19.42 -0.92 6.40
C GLU A 19 18.17 -0.95 7.30
N ARG A 20 17.79 0.18 7.90
CA ARG A 20 16.57 0.28 8.72
C ARG A 20 15.30 -0.02 7.92
N LYS A 21 15.21 0.46 6.67
CA LYS A 21 14.08 0.13 5.79
C LYS A 21 14.02 -1.36 5.51
N VAL A 22 15.15 -1.99 5.17
CA VAL A 22 15.23 -3.44 4.94
C VAL A 22 14.83 -4.22 6.18
N ALA A 23 15.30 -3.83 7.36
CA ALA A 23 14.91 -4.46 8.63
C ALA A 23 13.39 -4.39 8.86
N CYS A 24 12.79 -3.20 8.74
CA CYS A 24 11.35 -3.03 8.91
C CYS A 24 10.54 -3.88 7.92
N GLN A 25 10.95 -3.92 6.64
CA GLN A 25 10.24 -4.70 5.63
C GLN A 25 10.40 -6.21 5.85
N TYR A 26 11.57 -6.65 6.31
CA TYR A 26 11.81 -8.05 6.64
C TYR A 26 10.90 -8.50 7.81
N ILE A 27 10.84 -7.72 8.89
CA ILE A 27 9.98 -8.03 10.05
C ILE A 27 8.50 -8.11 9.61
N LYS A 28 8.04 -7.10 8.86
CA LYS A 28 6.67 -7.07 8.31
C LYS A 28 6.37 -8.28 7.43
N LEU A 29 7.30 -8.69 6.56
CA LEU A 29 7.14 -9.86 5.70
C LEU A 29 6.99 -11.14 6.54
N ILE A 30 7.81 -11.31 7.58
CA ILE A 30 7.72 -12.47 8.48
C ILE A 30 6.38 -12.49 9.21
N GLU A 31 5.91 -11.35 9.72
CA GLU A 31 4.59 -11.24 10.35
C GLU A 31 3.46 -11.65 9.39
N LEU A 32 3.48 -11.14 8.16
CA LEU A 32 2.48 -11.47 7.14
C LEU A 32 2.54 -12.96 6.73
N ARG A 33 3.74 -13.53 6.58
CA ARG A 33 3.92 -14.97 6.28
C ARG A 33 3.40 -15.84 7.42
N ASN A 34 3.64 -15.46 8.67
CA ASN A 34 3.12 -16.19 9.83
C ASN A 34 1.58 -16.13 9.87
N GLN A 35 0.99 -14.95 9.63
CA GLN A 35 -0.47 -14.81 9.52
C GLN A 35 -1.02 -15.68 8.39
N PHE A 36 -0.35 -15.71 7.23
CA PHE A 36 -0.77 -16.52 6.09
C PHE A 36 -0.73 -18.02 6.42
N ASN A 37 0.38 -18.51 6.97
CA ASN A 37 0.56 -19.92 7.33
C ASN A 37 -0.45 -20.38 8.38
N VAL A 38 -0.87 -19.50 9.29
CA VAL A 38 -1.95 -19.79 10.26
C VAL A 38 -3.34 -19.75 9.60
N SER A 39 -3.53 -18.93 8.56
CA SER A 39 -4.82 -18.80 7.87
C SER A 39 -5.16 -20.00 7.00
N VAL A 40 -4.19 -20.61 6.31
CA VAL A 40 -4.44 -21.70 5.36
C VAL A 40 -5.13 -22.91 6.02
N PRO A 41 -4.66 -23.43 7.18
CA PRO A 41 -5.34 -24.54 7.85
C PRO A 41 -6.74 -24.17 8.36
N LYS A 42 -6.96 -22.91 8.74
CA LYS A 42 -8.28 -22.42 9.20
C LYS A 42 -9.30 -22.35 8.07
N LEU A 43 -8.86 -21.95 6.87
CA LEU A 43 -9.70 -21.85 5.68
C LEU A 43 -9.98 -23.21 5.04
N HIS A 44 -9.06 -24.17 5.19
CA HIS A 44 -9.17 -25.51 4.64
C HIS A 44 -8.98 -26.60 5.71
N PRO A 45 -9.89 -26.68 6.70
CA PRO A 45 -9.74 -27.62 7.83
C PRO A 45 -9.89 -29.08 7.42
N THR A 46 -10.52 -29.35 6.27
CA THR A 46 -10.76 -30.71 5.74
C THR A 46 -9.55 -31.28 4.98
N LEU A 47 -8.55 -30.46 4.65
CA LEU A 47 -7.37 -30.89 3.90
C LEU A 47 -6.28 -31.41 4.84
N THR A 48 -5.50 -32.39 4.37
CA THR A 48 -4.32 -32.88 5.10
C THR A 48 -3.21 -31.82 5.13
N PRO A 49 -2.25 -31.88 6.08
CA PRO A 49 -1.13 -30.94 6.12
C PRO A 49 -0.30 -30.88 4.82
N SER A 50 -0.16 -32.01 4.11
CA SER A 50 0.53 -32.05 2.82
C SER A 50 -0.25 -31.35 1.72
N GLN A 51 -1.57 -31.53 1.67
CA GLN A 51 -2.46 -30.81 0.74
C GLN A 51 -2.49 -29.31 1.03
N GLN A 52 -2.55 -28.91 2.30
CA GLN A 52 -2.47 -27.51 2.71
C GLN A 52 -1.14 -26.87 2.27
N LYS A 53 -0.03 -27.59 2.39
CA LYS A 53 1.28 -27.13 1.89
C LYS A 53 1.29 -27.01 0.36
N ALA A 54 0.66 -27.95 -0.34
CA ALA A 54 0.56 -27.92 -1.81
C ALA A 54 -0.28 -26.72 -2.31
N LEU A 55 -1.27 -26.24 -1.54
CA LEU A 55 -2.08 -25.05 -1.89
C LEU A 55 -1.29 -23.74 -1.88
N ILE A 56 -0.19 -23.67 -1.12
CA ILE A 56 0.58 -22.43 -0.95
C ILE A 56 1.06 -21.89 -2.30
N GLN A 57 1.56 -22.76 -3.18
CA GLN A 57 2.09 -22.36 -4.49
C GLN A 57 1.00 -21.80 -5.42
N PRO A 58 -0.13 -22.48 -5.67
CA PRO A 58 -1.25 -21.92 -6.42
C PRO A 58 -1.76 -20.58 -5.87
N ILE A 59 -1.88 -20.46 -4.55
CA ILE A 59 -2.34 -19.21 -3.91
C ILE A 59 -1.37 -18.06 -4.22
N PHE A 60 -0.06 -18.28 -4.05
CA PHE A 60 0.92 -17.24 -4.33
C PHE A 60 1.08 -16.95 -5.82
N SER A 61 0.91 -17.94 -6.70
CA SER A 61 0.92 -17.73 -8.15
C SER A 61 -0.18 -16.75 -8.58
N VAL A 62 -1.42 -16.93 -8.09
CA VAL A 62 -2.51 -15.99 -8.40
C VAL A 62 -2.28 -14.62 -7.73
N ALA A 63 -1.72 -14.60 -6.51
CA ALA A 63 -1.40 -13.35 -5.83
C ALA A 63 -0.29 -12.55 -6.53
N GLU A 64 0.67 -13.24 -7.14
CA GLU A 64 1.74 -12.66 -7.95
C GLU A 64 1.22 -12.11 -9.28
N GLU A 65 0.34 -12.84 -9.95
CA GLU A 65 -0.38 -12.34 -11.13
C GLU A 65 -1.09 -11.02 -10.83
N TYR A 66 -1.85 -10.96 -9.73
CA TYR A 66 -2.49 -9.71 -9.27
C TYR A 66 -1.46 -8.60 -9.00
N ARG A 67 -0.29 -8.94 -8.44
CA ARG A 67 0.78 -7.97 -8.18
C ARG A 67 1.26 -7.35 -9.49
N PHE A 68 1.55 -8.15 -10.51
CA PHE A 68 2.02 -7.65 -11.81
C PHE A 68 1.02 -6.68 -12.44
N TRP A 69 -0.25 -7.09 -12.56
CA TRP A 69 -1.31 -6.21 -13.07
C TRP A 69 -1.48 -4.93 -12.25
N SER A 70 -1.36 -5.03 -10.92
CA SER A 70 -1.53 -3.86 -10.07
C SER A 70 -0.36 -2.90 -10.15
N GLN A 71 0.86 -3.39 -10.41
CA GLN A 71 2.02 -2.51 -10.65
C GLN A 71 1.81 -1.72 -11.95
N LEU A 72 1.37 -2.39 -13.02
CA LEU A 72 1.04 -1.74 -14.29
C LEU A 72 -0.04 -0.65 -14.12
N ASP A 73 -1.15 -0.92 -13.40
CA ASP A 73 -2.16 0.13 -13.13
C ASP A 73 -1.58 1.31 -12.35
N ASN A 74 -0.67 1.06 -11.40
CA ASN A 74 -0.04 2.12 -10.61
C ASN A 74 0.91 2.98 -11.44
N ASP A 75 1.66 2.38 -12.37
CA ASP A 75 2.55 3.12 -13.27
C ASP A 75 1.75 4.01 -14.22
N LEU A 76 0.69 3.44 -14.82
CA LEU A 76 -0.22 4.18 -15.68
C LEU A 76 -0.99 5.26 -14.90
N LEU A 77 -1.32 5.00 -13.63
CA LEU A 77 -1.91 6.02 -12.75
C LEU A 77 -0.94 7.17 -12.50
N ALA A 78 0.34 6.86 -12.30
CA ALA A 78 1.38 7.86 -12.10
C ALA A 78 1.55 8.73 -13.36
N ILE A 79 1.48 8.12 -14.55
CA ILE A 79 1.47 8.85 -15.83
C ILE A 79 0.24 9.74 -15.93
N GLN A 80 -0.97 9.19 -15.70
CA GLN A 80 -2.23 9.93 -15.81
C GLN A 80 -2.30 11.14 -14.88
N ARG A 81 -1.72 11.04 -13.67
CA ARG A 81 -1.73 12.11 -12.67
C ARG A 81 -0.57 13.09 -12.81
N HIS A 82 0.38 12.84 -13.70
CA HIS A 82 1.52 13.72 -13.88
C HIS A 82 1.12 14.99 -14.62
N SER A 83 1.77 16.12 -14.29
CA SER A 83 1.52 17.41 -14.97
C SER A 83 1.87 17.37 -16.45
N CYS A 84 2.89 16.58 -16.81
CA CYS A 84 3.24 16.26 -18.19
C CYS A 84 3.24 14.73 -18.39
N PRO A 85 2.11 14.12 -18.78
CA PRO A 85 2.00 12.67 -18.93
C PRO A 85 2.98 12.09 -19.95
N LYS A 86 3.26 12.80 -21.06
CA LYS A 86 4.18 12.33 -22.10
C LYS A 86 5.58 12.10 -21.54
N THR A 87 6.15 13.13 -20.92
CA THR A 87 7.48 13.06 -20.30
C THR A 87 7.54 11.97 -19.23
N ARG A 88 6.46 11.80 -18.45
CA ARG A 88 6.42 10.75 -17.43
C ARG A 88 6.41 9.36 -18.05
N PHE A 89 5.67 9.16 -19.13
CA PHE A 89 5.69 7.91 -19.88
C PHE A 89 7.08 7.65 -20.44
N ASP A 90 7.70 8.62 -21.13
CA ASP A 90 9.02 8.42 -21.74
C ASP A 90 10.08 8.01 -20.70
N GLN A 91 10.04 8.60 -19.49
CA GLN A 91 10.90 8.24 -18.35
C GLN A 91 10.67 6.84 -17.77
N SER A 92 9.46 6.28 -17.91
CA SER A 92 9.06 5.01 -17.28
C SER A 92 8.74 3.90 -18.28
N SER A 93 8.74 4.21 -19.57
CA SER A 93 8.35 3.33 -20.67
C SER A 93 9.11 2.00 -20.66
N VAL A 94 10.44 2.06 -20.49
CA VAL A 94 11.30 0.88 -20.40
C VAL A 94 10.90 -0.02 -19.23
N GLU A 95 10.62 0.56 -18.05
CA GLU A 95 10.20 -0.21 -16.89
C GLU A 95 8.80 -0.81 -17.07
N ILE A 96 7.87 -0.06 -17.68
CA ILE A 96 6.49 -0.52 -17.94
C ILE A 96 6.50 -1.69 -18.93
N LEU A 97 7.24 -1.56 -20.02
CA LEU A 97 7.39 -2.62 -21.03
C LEU A 97 8.08 -3.84 -20.42
N ALA A 98 9.14 -3.66 -19.62
CA ALA A 98 9.79 -4.77 -18.94
C ALA A 98 8.84 -5.51 -17.96
N ARG A 99 7.94 -4.80 -17.27
CA ARG A 99 6.92 -5.42 -16.40
C ARG A 99 5.88 -6.19 -17.21
N LEU A 100 5.46 -5.67 -18.36
CA LEU A 100 4.58 -6.40 -19.28
C LEU A 100 5.27 -7.65 -19.84
N ASP A 101 6.53 -7.56 -20.25
CA ASP A 101 7.31 -8.71 -20.71
C ASP A 101 7.41 -9.79 -19.62
N GLN A 102 7.68 -9.41 -18.37
CA GLN A 102 7.67 -10.36 -17.25
C GLN A 102 6.32 -11.06 -17.08
N LEU A 103 5.22 -10.30 -17.21
CA LEU A 103 3.87 -10.86 -17.14
C LEU A 103 3.59 -11.82 -18.31
N ILE A 104 3.95 -11.44 -19.54
CA ILE A 104 3.82 -12.27 -20.74
C ILE A 104 4.60 -13.58 -20.56
N ILE A 105 5.88 -13.50 -20.17
CA ILE A 105 6.72 -14.67 -19.92
C ILE A 105 6.11 -15.56 -18.83
N SER A 106 5.56 -14.97 -17.75
CA SER A 106 4.92 -15.74 -16.69
C SER A 106 3.73 -16.57 -17.20
N TYR A 107 2.91 -16.00 -18.10
CA TYR A 107 1.82 -16.73 -18.73
C TYR A 107 2.32 -17.80 -19.70
N GLU A 108 3.35 -17.52 -20.50
CA GLU A 108 3.94 -18.50 -21.42
C GLU A 108 4.46 -19.74 -20.68
N LEU A 109 5.10 -19.55 -19.53
CA LEU A 109 5.55 -20.65 -18.67
C LEU A 109 4.36 -21.49 -18.15
N VAL A 110 3.27 -20.84 -17.74
CA VAL A 110 2.06 -21.55 -17.29
C VAL A 110 1.39 -22.30 -18.44
N ILE A 111 1.30 -21.70 -19.63
CA ILE A 111 0.68 -22.33 -20.80
C ILE A 111 1.53 -23.53 -21.29
N SER A 112 2.84 -23.33 -21.43
CA SER A 112 3.77 -24.38 -21.89
C SER A 112 3.86 -25.57 -20.94
N SER A 113 3.85 -25.34 -19.63
CA SER A 113 3.89 -26.41 -18.62
C SER A 113 2.65 -27.31 -18.62
N ARG A 114 1.53 -26.88 -19.20
CA ARG A 114 0.27 -27.62 -19.21
C ARG A 114 0.09 -28.56 -20.41
N GLN A 115 1.10 -28.70 -21.27
CA GLN A 115 1.09 -29.61 -22.44
C GLN A 115 -0.22 -29.57 -23.26
N GLN A 116 -0.86 -28.41 -23.39
CA GLN A 116 -1.90 -28.24 -24.41
C GLN A 116 -1.22 -27.90 -25.73
N LEU A 117 -0.87 -28.96 -26.47
CA LEU A 117 -0.71 -28.94 -27.91
C LEU A 117 -1.89 -28.18 -28.54
N GLU A 118 -1.63 -26.99 -29.06
CA GLU A 118 -2.07 -26.48 -30.38
C GLU A 118 -3.53 -26.71 -30.85
N GLN A 119 -4.49 -26.98 -29.97
CA GLN A 119 -5.90 -27.14 -30.34
C GLN A 119 -6.80 -26.18 -29.59
N GLN A 120 -6.56 -24.88 -29.67
CA GLN A 120 -7.62 -23.91 -29.44
C GLN A 120 -7.57 -22.83 -30.51
N SER A 121 -8.49 -23.00 -31.47
CA SER A 121 -9.10 -22.00 -32.36
C SER A 121 -8.64 -20.58 -32.11
N SER A 122 -8.25 -19.88 -33.18
CA SER A 122 -8.00 -18.44 -33.22
C SER A 122 -9.03 -17.68 -32.38
N LEU A 123 -8.75 -17.51 -31.09
CA LEU A 123 -9.60 -16.73 -30.21
C LEU A 123 -9.45 -15.32 -30.74
N ALA A 124 -10.54 -14.77 -31.29
CA ALA A 124 -10.54 -13.48 -31.93
C ALA A 124 -10.02 -12.45 -30.91
N VAL A 125 -8.84 -11.90 -31.19
CA VAL A 125 -8.25 -10.85 -30.37
C VAL A 125 -9.04 -9.58 -30.67
N PRO A 126 -9.75 -9.00 -29.69
CA PRO A 126 -10.48 -7.77 -29.92
C PRO A 126 -9.52 -6.62 -30.27
N ASN A 127 -9.92 -5.81 -31.24
CA ASN A 127 -9.17 -4.59 -31.60
C ASN A 127 -9.64 -3.34 -30.82
N ASP A 128 -10.67 -3.47 -29.99
CA ASP A 128 -11.30 -2.36 -29.26
C ASP A 128 -11.27 -2.57 -27.74
N PHE A 129 -11.10 -1.48 -27.00
CA PHE A 129 -11.07 -1.43 -25.54
C PHE A 129 -12.39 -1.90 -24.91
N GLU A 130 -13.54 -1.55 -25.48
CA GLU A 130 -14.84 -1.94 -24.92
C GLU A 130 -15.04 -3.46 -24.99
N LEU A 131 -14.72 -4.05 -26.14
CA LEU A 131 -14.76 -5.50 -26.33
C LEU A 131 -13.82 -6.24 -25.37
N TRP A 132 -12.63 -5.67 -25.07
CA TRP A 132 -11.75 -6.23 -24.05
C TRP A 132 -12.37 -6.21 -22.66
N ILE A 133 -13.05 -5.13 -22.27
CA ILE A 133 -13.74 -5.05 -20.97
C ILE A 133 -14.84 -6.11 -20.89
N GLU A 134 -15.65 -6.26 -21.93
CA GLU A 134 -16.69 -7.28 -22.00
C GLU A 134 -16.11 -8.69 -21.93
N LEU A 135 -15.06 -8.95 -22.70
CA LEU A 135 -14.37 -10.24 -22.71
C LEU A 135 -13.84 -10.59 -21.32
N VAL A 136 -13.11 -9.68 -20.66
CA VAL A 136 -12.60 -9.91 -19.29
C VAL A 136 -13.75 -10.14 -18.30
N ASN A 137 -14.87 -9.43 -18.45
CA ASN A 137 -16.06 -9.69 -17.66
C ASN A 137 -16.72 -11.05 -17.97
N GLN A 138 -16.54 -11.63 -19.15
CA GLN A 138 -17.06 -12.97 -19.47
C GLN A 138 -16.11 -14.08 -18.99
N LEU A 139 -14.81 -13.79 -18.80
CA LEU A 139 -13.80 -14.77 -18.36
C LEU A 139 -14.13 -15.43 -17.02
N LYS A 140 -14.88 -14.77 -16.13
CA LYS A 140 -15.32 -15.37 -14.85
C LYS A 140 -16.19 -16.63 -15.03
N LEU A 141 -16.77 -16.84 -16.22
CA LEU A 141 -17.56 -18.03 -16.56
C LEU A 141 -16.72 -19.10 -17.29
N GLN A 142 -15.48 -18.80 -17.65
CA GLN A 142 -14.62 -19.66 -18.46
C GLN A 142 -13.69 -20.51 -17.59
N PRO A 143 -13.19 -21.65 -18.09
CA PRO A 143 -12.17 -22.45 -17.40
C PRO A 143 -10.87 -21.66 -17.15
N PHE A 144 -10.12 -22.02 -16.11
CA PHE A 144 -8.88 -21.33 -15.73
C PHE A 144 -7.85 -21.25 -16.87
N ASP A 145 -7.76 -22.27 -17.72
CA ASP A 145 -6.86 -22.28 -18.88
C ASP A 145 -7.26 -21.22 -19.90
N THR A 146 -8.55 -21.16 -20.26
CA THR A 146 -9.10 -20.13 -21.15
C THR A 146 -8.89 -18.73 -20.58
N GLN A 147 -9.11 -18.53 -19.27
CA GLN A 147 -8.81 -17.27 -18.61
C GLN A 147 -7.32 -16.90 -18.75
N THR A 148 -6.43 -17.86 -18.52
CA THR A 148 -4.97 -17.65 -18.63
C THR A 148 -4.57 -17.24 -20.03
N HIS A 149 -5.08 -17.95 -21.04
CA HIS A 149 -4.78 -17.66 -22.44
C HIS A 149 -5.29 -16.28 -22.88
N GLN A 150 -6.50 -15.91 -22.45
CA GLN A 150 -7.09 -14.62 -22.77
C GLN A 150 -6.36 -13.45 -22.08
N LEU A 151 -5.95 -13.61 -20.82
CA LEU A 151 -5.14 -12.61 -20.14
C LEU A 151 -3.72 -12.49 -20.72
N TYR A 152 -3.16 -13.59 -21.23
CA TYR A 152 -1.92 -13.58 -22.01
C TYR A 152 -2.07 -12.77 -23.31
N GLN A 153 -3.12 -13.03 -24.10
CA GLN A 153 -3.41 -12.27 -25.31
C GLN A 153 -3.62 -10.78 -25.02
N LEU A 154 -4.33 -10.45 -23.94
CA LEU A 154 -4.50 -9.08 -23.49
C LEU A 154 -3.16 -8.43 -23.12
N ALA A 155 -2.28 -9.12 -22.39
CA ALA A 155 -0.97 -8.58 -22.03
C ALA A 155 -0.14 -8.27 -23.29
N ARG A 156 -0.16 -9.16 -24.31
CA ARG A 156 0.48 -8.92 -25.61
C ARG A 156 -0.14 -7.76 -26.38
N PHE A 157 -1.47 -7.65 -26.39
CA PHE A 157 -2.17 -6.53 -26.99
C PHE A 157 -1.76 -5.20 -26.35
N LEU A 158 -1.75 -5.13 -25.01
CA LEU A 158 -1.30 -3.95 -24.28
C LEU A 158 0.17 -3.61 -24.56
N TYR A 159 1.03 -4.61 -24.69
CA TYR A 159 2.43 -4.40 -25.09
C TYR A 159 2.52 -3.71 -26.46
N GLY A 160 1.80 -4.22 -27.46
CA GLY A 160 1.75 -3.64 -28.80
C GLY A 160 1.11 -2.24 -28.87
N LEU A 161 0.20 -1.91 -27.95
CA LEU A 161 -0.33 -0.56 -27.82
C LEU A 161 0.68 0.42 -27.22
N LEU A 162 1.46 -0.03 -26.23
CA LEU A 162 2.44 0.80 -25.54
C LEU A 162 3.75 0.97 -26.33
N TYR A 163 4.02 0.10 -27.29
CA TYR A 163 5.21 0.14 -28.15
C TYR A 163 4.85 -0.17 -29.62
N PRO A 164 5.22 0.67 -30.62
CA PRO A 164 6.08 1.86 -30.54
C PRO A 164 5.31 3.21 -30.47
N SER A 165 3.97 3.21 -30.56
CA SER A 165 3.17 4.42 -30.84
C SER A 165 2.15 4.76 -29.74
N PHE A 166 2.62 4.81 -28.48
CA PHE A 166 1.76 5.09 -27.34
C PHE A 166 1.02 6.44 -27.43
N GLN A 167 -0.32 6.38 -27.32
CA GLN A 167 -1.20 7.53 -27.24
C GLN A 167 -1.65 7.76 -25.78
N ILE A 168 -1.40 8.95 -25.24
CA ILE A 168 -1.70 9.29 -23.83
C ILE A 168 -3.19 9.21 -23.52
N ASP A 169 -4.03 9.56 -24.50
CA ASP A 169 -5.49 9.57 -24.32
C ASP A 169 -6.04 8.17 -24.02
N GLN A 170 -5.32 7.12 -24.42
CA GLN A 170 -5.68 5.72 -24.17
C GLN A 170 -5.37 5.26 -22.75
N VAL A 171 -4.56 5.99 -21.96
CA VAL A 171 -4.17 5.59 -20.60
C VAL A 171 -5.38 5.29 -19.73
N LYS A 172 -6.42 6.12 -19.81
CA LYS A 172 -7.64 5.92 -19.01
C LYS A 172 -8.36 4.62 -19.40
N GLN A 173 -8.41 4.31 -20.70
CA GLN A 173 -9.05 3.10 -21.23
C GLN A 173 -8.25 1.85 -20.84
N ILE A 174 -6.93 1.86 -21.05
CA ILE A 174 -6.02 0.77 -20.64
C ILE A 174 -6.18 0.47 -19.14
N ARG A 175 -6.17 1.51 -18.30
CA ARG A 175 -6.35 1.35 -16.86
C ARG A 175 -7.71 0.80 -16.47
N THR A 176 -8.75 1.10 -17.25
CA THR A 176 -10.09 0.55 -17.02
C THR A 176 -10.07 -0.96 -17.26
N ILE A 177 -9.48 -1.42 -18.36
CA ILE A 177 -9.29 -2.85 -18.63
C ILE A 177 -8.49 -3.52 -17.50
N ILE A 178 -7.33 -2.96 -17.14
CA ILE A 178 -6.47 -3.55 -16.09
C ILE A 178 -7.23 -3.66 -14.76
N ARG A 179 -8.08 -2.69 -14.41
CA ARG A 179 -8.91 -2.77 -13.21
C ARG A 179 -9.95 -3.88 -13.29
N THR A 180 -10.58 -4.08 -14.44
CA THR A 180 -11.47 -5.23 -14.68
C THR A 180 -10.72 -6.55 -14.51
N VAL A 181 -9.48 -6.64 -15.00
CA VAL A 181 -8.61 -7.81 -14.79
C VAL A 181 -8.26 -8.01 -13.31
N LEU A 182 -7.91 -6.94 -12.59
CA LEU A 182 -7.63 -6.99 -11.16
C LEU A 182 -8.84 -7.49 -10.36
N ASP A 183 -10.03 -7.04 -10.71
CA ASP A 183 -11.27 -7.51 -10.09
C ASP A 183 -11.54 -8.99 -10.42
N LEU A 184 -11.32 -9.42 -11.68
CA LEU A 184 -11.39 -10.84 -12.06
C LEU A 184 -10.42 -11.70 -11.23
N ILE A 185 -9.16 -11.32 -11.15
CA ILE A 185 -8.15 -12.10 -10.42
C ILE A 185 -8.48 -12.14 -8.93
N LYS A 186 -8.81 -10.99 -8.33
CA LYS A 186 -9.11 -10.92 -6.90
C LYS A 186 -10.38 -11.67 -6.55
N HIS A 187 -11.48 -11.45 -7.27
CA HIS A 187 -12.80 -11.93 -6.87
C HIS A 187 -13.20 -13.27 -7.47
N HIS A 188 -12.46 -13.78 -8.46
CA HIS A 188 -12.71 -15.09 -9.05
C HIS A 188 -11.50 -16.02 -8.92
N ARG A 189 -10.35 -15.67 -9.51
CA ARG A 189 -9.19 -16.59 -9.54
C ARG A 189 -8.66 -16.88 -8.13
N LEU A 190 -8.49 -15.84 -7.32
CA LEU A 190 -7.96 -15.98 -5.97
C LEU A 190 -8.99 -16.62 -5.03
N SER A 191 -10.27 -16.30 -5.18
CA SER A 191 -11.34 -16.90 -4.36
C SER A 191 -11.50 -18.40 -4.56
N MET A 192 -11.09 -18.94 -5.72
CA MET A 192 -11.09 -20.38 -5.96
C MET A 192 -10.06 -21.14 -5.11
N VAL A 193 -8.96 -20.48 -4.74
CA VAL A 193 -7.84 -21.10 -4.01
C VAL A 193 -7.62 -20.56 -2.61
N TYR A 194 -8.21 -19.40 -2.30
CA TYR A 194 -8.10 -18.73 -1.01
C TYR A 194 -9.40 -17.99 -0.71
N HIS A 195 -10.18 -18.47 0.26
CA HIS A 195 -11.45 -17.84 0.59
C HIS A 195 -11.25 -16.40 1.09
N ILE A 196 -11.81 -15.44 0.37
CA ILE A 196 -11.75 -14.02 0.72
C ILE A 196 -12.98 -13.70 1.55
N THR A 197 -12.81 -13.59 2.87
CA THR A 197 -13.89 -13.14 3.74
C THR A 197 -14.21 -11.68 3.39
N PRO A 198 -15.47 -11.33 3.08
CA PRO A 198 -15.84 -9.94 2.91
C PRO A 198 -15.55 -9.18 4.21
N PRO A 199 -14.98 -7.96 4.15
CA PRO A 199 -14.67 -7.22 5.36
C PRO A 199 -15.97 -6.90 6.13
N ASN A 200 -16.09 -7.40 7.36
CA ASN A 200 -17.17 -7.05 8.30
C ASN A 200 -17.07 -5.61 8.83
N VAL A 201 -16.11 -4.82 8.35
CA VAL A 201 -15.81 -3.48 8.85
C VAL A 201 -16.02 -2.48 7.72
N THR A 202 -16.86 -1.47 7.98
CA THR A 202 -17.03 -0.31 7.11
C THR A 202 -15.68 0.41 6.96
N GLY A 203 -15.11 0.38 5.76
CA GLY A 203 -13.80 0.96 5.48
C GLY A 203 -13.30 0.62 4.08
N ARG A 204 -12.08 1.04 3.76
CA ARG A 204 -11.43 0.68 2.49
C ARG A 204 -11.26 -0.85 2.44
N PRO A 205 -11.69 -1.54 1.38
CA PRO A 205 -11.54 -2.99 1.29
C PRO A 205 -10.06 -3.37 1.43
N THR A 206 -9.77 -4.20 2.44
CA THR A 206 -8.44 -4.72 2.69
C THR A 206 -8.05 -5.66 1.55
N ILE A 207 -6.83 -5.49 1.03
CA ILE A 207 -6.28 -6.39 0.01
C ILE A 207 -6.12 -7.78 0.64
N PRO A 208 -6.46 -8.88 -0.08
CA PRO A 208 -6.29 -10.23 0.46
C PRO A 208 -4.88 -10.51 0.98
N LEU A 209 -4.78 -11.27 2.06
CA LEU A 209 -3.51 -11.54 2.75
C LEU A 209 -2.42 -12.11 1.82
N PRO A 210 -2.68 -13.05 0.90
CA PRO A 210 -1.67 -13.54 -0.04
C PRO A 210 -1.03 -12.41 -0.87
N ILE A 211 -1.86 -11.49 -1.37
CA ILE A 211 -1.38 -10.34 -2.15
C ILE A 211 -0.56 -9.39 -1.26
N GLN A 212 -0.91 -9.22 0.01
CA GLN A 212 -0.11 -8.43 0.95
C GLN A 212 1.29 -9.03 1.16
N VAL A 213 1.39 -10.36 1.27
CA VAL A 213 2.67 -11.07 1.41
C VAL A 213 3.55 -10.85 0.19
N VAL A 214 3.05 -11.11 -1.03
CA VAL A 214 3.86 -10.95 -2.26
C VAL A 214 4.30 -9.50 -2.45
N ARG A 215 3.45 -8.52 -2.11
CA ARG A 215 3.83 -7.09 -2.15
C ARG A 215 4.92 -6.75 -1.14
N ALA A 216 4.84 -7.28 0.08
CA ALA A 216 5.87 -7.05 1.10
C ALA A 216 7.20 -7.71 0.72
N GLU A 217 7.15 -8.87 0.08
CA GLU A 217 8.33 -9.57 -0.45
C GLU A 217 9.00 -8.76 -1.57
N GLU A 218 8.24 -8.28 -2.54
CA GLU A 218 8.75 -7.43 -3.61
C GLU A 218 9.34 -6.10 -3.09
N GLU A 219 8.67 -5.49 -2.11
CA GLU A 219 9.18 -4.28 -1.46
C GLU A 219 10.51 -4.54 -0.74
N LEU A 220 10.62 -5.68 -0.04
CA LEU A 220 11.87 -6.10 0.59
C LEU A 220 12.99 -6.32 -0.45
N ILE A 221 12.72 -7.05 -1.53
CA ILE A 221 13.67 -7.31 -2.62
C ILE A 221 14.16 -5.98 -3.21
N THR A 222 13.23 -5.07 -3.51
CA THR A 222 13.56 -3.75 -4.07
C THR A 222 14.48 -2.94 -3.14
N GLN A 223 14.16 -2.85 -1.85
CA GLN A 223 14.99 -2.11 -0.89
C GLN A 223 16.34 -2.80 -0.67
N PHE A 224 16.36 -4.14 -0.64
CA PHE A 224 17.58 -4.91 -0.43
C PHE A 224 18.52 -4.83 -1.63
N ASN A 225 18.00 -4.80 -2.86
CA ASN A 225 18.81 -4.59 -4.06
C ASN A 225 19.48 -3.20 -4.05
N LYS A 226 18.74 -2.15 -3.66
CA LYS A 226 19.33 -0.81 -3.48
C LYS A 226 20.44 -0.79 -2.42
N LEU A 227 20.20 -1.45 -1.29
CA LEU A 227 21.23 -1.60 -0.24
C LEU A 227 22.44 -2.37 -0.75
N SER A 228 22.22 -3.47 -1.46
CA SER A 228 23.29 -4.31 -2.02
C SER A 228 24.17 -3.56 -3.00
N THR A 229 23.58 -2.73 -3.87
CA THR A 229 24.32 -1.84 -4.78
C THR A 229 25.18 -0.84 -4.00
N LEU A 230 24.63 -0.24 -2.96
CA LEU A 230 25.36 0.70 -2.11
C LEU A 230 26.53 0.02 -1.37
N TYR A 231 26.32 -1.20 -0.86
CA TYR A 231 27.38 -1.99 -0.22
C TYR A 231 28.49 -2.36 -1.19
N LYS A 232 28.12 -2.78 -2.41
CA LYS A 232 29.08 -3.05 -3.48
C LYS A 232 29.90 -1.81 -3.82
N PHE A 233 29.26 -0.65 -3.95
CA PHE A 233 29.93 0.63 -4.20
C PHE A 233 30.94 0.97 -3.10
N HIS A 234 30.60 0.70 -1.84
CA HIS A 234 31.50 0.90 -0.70
C HIS A 234 32.46 -0.28 -0.43
N GLN A 235 32.47 -1.30 -1.29
CA GLN A 235 33.29 -2.52 -1.13
C GLN A 235 33.07 -3.23 0.22
N LEU A 236 31.85 -3.17 0.75
CA LEU A 236 31.46 -3.79 2.01
C LEU A 236 30.84 -5.17 1.78
N LYS A 237 31.02 -6.08 2.75
CA LYS A 237 30.31 -7.37 2.76
C LYS A 237 28.80 -7.13 2.90
N ILE A 238 28.02 -7.65 1.95
CA ILE A 238 26.57 -7.51 1.92
C ILE A 238 25.95 -8.39 3.02
N PRO A 239 25.29 -7.82 4.04
CA PRO A 239 24.60 -8.60 5.06
C PRO A 239 23.27 -9.13 4.52
N THR A 240 22.75 -10.22 5.08
CA THR A 240 21.42 -10.74 4.73
C THR A 240 20.30 -9.88 5.33
N PRO A 241 19.09 -9.85 4.75
CA PRO A 241 17.94 -9.18 5.36
C PRO A 241 17.67 -9.61 6.81
N LYS A 242 17.83 -10.90 7.11
CA LYS A 242 17.70 -11.46 8.47
C LYS A 242 18.74 -10.90 9.43
N SER A 243 20.02 -10.86 9.04
CA SER A 243 21.08 -10.31 9.89
C SER A 243 20.94 -8.80 10.08
N ILE A 244 20.47 -8.08 9.06
CA ILE A 244 20.13 -6.67 9.18
C ILE A 244 18.99 -6.54 10.20
N ALA A 245 17.90 -7.31 10.04
CA ALA A 245 16.78 -7.27 10.97
C ALA A 245 17.22 -7.58 12.41
N ALA A 246 18.09 -8.56 12.63
CA ALA A 246 18.66 -8.86 13.96
C ALA A 246 19.48 -7.70 14.55
N LYS A 247 20.32 -7.05 13.74
CA LYS A 247 21.06 -5.83 14.12
C LYS A 247 20.12 -4.71 14.59
N TYR A 248 18.91 -4.66 14.05
CA TYR A 248 17.87 -3.67 14.36
C TYR A 248 16.72 -4.24 15.22
N SER A 249 16.82 -5.47 15.73
CA SER A 249 15.85 -6.06 16.67
C SER A 249 16.27 -5.82 18.12
N ASP A 250 17.57 -5.91 18.40
CA ASP A 250 18.14 -5.77 19.75
C ASP A 250 18.45 -4.31 20.10
N ALA A 251 18.85 -3.54 19.09
CA ALA A 251 18.62 -2.11 19.12
C ALA A 251 17.11 -1.95 19.00
N GLN A 252 16.43 -1.90 20.15
CA GLN A 252 15.09 -1.37 20.25
C GLN A 252 14.96 -0.28 19.19
N LEU A 253 13.83 -0.25 18.52
CA LEU A 253 13.21 1.00 18.17
C LEU A 253 13.08 1.84 19.46
N SER A 254 14.19 2.28 20.06
CA SER A 254 14.39 3.66 20.43
C SER A 254 13.92 4.41 19.20
N THR A 255 12.63 4.67 19.23
CA THR A 255 12.05 5.89 18.72
C THR A 255 13.11 6.93 19.02
N LEU A 256 13.96 7.23 18.03
CA LEU A 256 14.82 8.39 18.09
C LEU A 256 13.93 9.59 17.78
N GLY A 257 12.99 9.77 18.69
CA GLY A 257 11.84 10.64 18.81
C GLY A 257 11.43 10.57 20.28
N ARG A 258 10.72 11.57 20.80
CA ARG A 258 10.39 11.67 22.22
C ARG A 258 9.89 10.32 22.77
N PRO A 259 10.31 9.91 23.98
CA PRO A 259 9.74 8.74 24.63
C PRO A 259 8.21 8.83 24.55
N LYS A 260 7.55 7.71 24.24
CA LYS A 260 6.08 7.66 24.22
C LYS A 260 5.61 8.18 25.57
N LEU A 261 4.88 9.30 25.55
CA LEU A 261 4.33 9.88 26.76
C LEU A 261 3.46 8.81 27.44
N SER A 262 3.65 8.62 28.74
CA SER A 262 2.73 7.80 29.52
C SER A 262 1.31 8.36 29.39
N GLU A 263 0.28 7.54 29.65
CA GLU A 263 -1.11 8.03 29.60
C GLU A 263 -1.32 9.25 30.51
N ARG A 264 -0.67 9.24 31.68
CA ARG A 264 -0.55 10.39 32.57
C ARG A 264 0.03 11.62 31.86
N GLN A 265 1.20 11.50 31.24
CA GLN A 265 1.86 12.61 30.54
C GLN A 265 1.05 13.13 29.34
N LYS A 266 0.29 12.25 28.66
CA LYS A 266 -0.63 12.65 27.59
C LYS A 266 -1.78 13.49 28.13
N LEU A 267 -2.36 13.09 29.26
CA LEU A 267 -3.46 13.82 29.91
C LEU A 267 -2.97 15.18 30.45
N GLU A 268 -1.83 15.23 31.13
CA GLU A 268 -1.22 16.47 31.62
C GLU A 268 -0.95 17.46 30.47
N GLN A 269 -0.40 16.99 29.34
CA GLN A 269 -0.20 17.84 28.16
C GLN A 269 -1.51 18.28 27.51
N ALA A 270 -2.53 17.42 27.49
CA ALA A 270 -3.84 17.76 26.97
C ALA A 270 -4.50 18.86 27.82
N ILE A 271 -4.44 18.75 29.16
CA ILE A 271 -4.92 19.77 30.10
C ILE A 271 -4.21 21.10 29.83
N LEU A 272 -2.88 21.11 29.82
CA LEU A 272 -2.09 22.33 29.63
C LEU A 272 -2.36 23.02 28.29
N ARG A 273 -2.58 22.25 27.21
CA ARG A 273 -2.99 22.81 25.91
C ARG A 273 -4.38 23.44 25.96
N ARG A 274 -5.35 22.78 26.60
CA ARG A 274 -6.72 23.30 26.71
C ARG A 274 -6.81 24.51 27.63
N GLU A 275 -6.02 24.55 28.70
CA GLU A 275 -5.90 25.72 29.58
C GLU A 275 -5.29 26.91 28.83
N LYS A 276 -4.25 26.69 28.01
CA LYS A 276 -3.72 27.73 27.11
C LYS A 276 -4.75 28.21 26.09
N GLU A 277 -5.48 27.29 25.45
CA GLU A 277 -6.58 27.67 24.54
C GLU A 277 -7.67 28.49 25.23
N LEU A 278 -7.94 28.23 26.51
CA LEU A 278 -8.89 28.99 27.31
C LEU A 278 -8.36 30.39 27.61
N ILE A 279 -7.09 30.51 28.03
CA ILE A 279 -6.41 31.80 28.28
C ILE A 279 -6.36 32.65 27.01
N ASP A 280 -5.94 32.07 25.89
CA ASP A 280 -5.90 32.78 24.59
C ASP A 280 -7.30 33.24 24.15
N LEU A 281 -8.34 32.47 24.50
CA LEU A 281 -9.73 32.80 24.18
C LEU A 281 -10.25 33.93 25.08
N THR A 282 -9.92 33.94 26.37
CA THR A 282 -10.25 35.02 27.29
C THR A 282 -9.52 36.31 26.93
N ASP A 283 -8.24 36.23 26.57
CA ASP A 283 -7.41 37.38 26.20
C ASP A 283 -7.86 38.03 24.89
N LYS A 284 -8.29 37.22 23.92
CA LYS A 284 -8.87 37.73 22.67
C LYS A 284 -10.24 38.37 22.89
N HIS A 285 -11.02 37.87 23.84
CA HIS A 285 -12.32 38.45 24.17
C HIS A 285 -12.18 39.75 24.96
N SER A 286 -11.20 39.86 25.86
CA SER A 286 -10.91 41.09 26.60
C SER A 286 -10.32 42.18 25.71
N ALA A 287 -9.52 41.82 24.71
CA ALA A 287 -8.92 42.78 23.77
C ALA A 287 -9.89 43.33 22.71
N GLN A 288 -10.97 42.62 22.38
CA GLN A 288 -11.95 43.04 21.36
C GLN A 288 -13.38 42.60 21.71
N PRO A 289 -14.06 43.25 22.68
CA PRO A 289 -15.43 42.90 23.05
C PRO A 289 -16.47 43.18 21.93
N GLU A 290 -16.21 44.12 21.01
CA GLU A 290 -17.22 44.62 20.06
C GLU A 290 -17.18 44.06 18.63
N LEU A 291 -16.22 43.19 18.29
CA LEU A 291 -16.07 42.67 16.92
C LEU A 291 -16.81 41.36 16.62
N GLN A 292 -17.66 40.88 17.54
CA GLN A 292 -18.49 39.70 17.31
C GLN A 292 -19.84 40.03 16.65
N LYS A 293 -19.82 40.85 15.58
CA LYS A 293 -20.87 40.75 14.56
C LYS A 293 -20.51 39.60 13.64
N VAL A 294 -21.14 38.45 13.93
CA VAL A 294 -21.44 37.32 13.04
C VAL A 294 -20.51 37.24 11.83
N THR A 295 -19.38 36.56 11.97
CA THR A 295 -18.62 36.09 10.80
C THR A 295 -19.55 35.19 9.99
N ALA A 296 -19.80 35.59 8.74
CA ALA A 296 -20.76 34.98 7.84
C ALA A 296 -20.58 33.45 7.75
N ALA A 297 -21.70 32.73 7.84
CA ALA A 297 -21.75 31.28 7.80
C ALA A 297 -21.17 30.75 6.47
N ARG A 298 -19.97 30.17 6.53
CA ARG A 298 -19.54 29.22 5.50
C ARG A 298 -20.32 27.92 5.67
N ARG A 299 -20.76 27.32 4.56
CA ARG A 299 -21.50 26.05 4.54
C ARG A 299 -20.85 25.01 5.47
N GLY A 300 -21.62 24.50 6.43
CA GLY A 300 -21.20 23.51 7.43
C GLY A 300 -21.06 24.08 8.85
N ARG A 301 -21.88 23.55 9.78
CA ARG A 301 -22.01 23.83 11.24
C ARG A 301 -21.95 25.31 11.68
N LYS A 302 -23.02 25.76 12.36
CA LYS A 302 -23.11 27.10 12.96
C LYS A 302 -21.86 27.39 13.83
N PRO A 303 -21.22 28.56 13.70
CA PRO A 303 -20.10 28.93 14.55
C PRO A 303 -20.56 29.01 16.01
N MET A 304 -19.79 28.42 16.93
CA MET A 304 -20.10 28.45 18.37
C MET A 304 -19.82 29.85 18.94
N THR A 305 -20.68 30.32 19.82
CA THR A 305 -20.48 31.61 20.52
C THR A 305 -19.30 31.54 21.48
N TYR A 306 -18.78 32.70 21.91
CA TYR A 306 -17.72 32.76 22.93
C TYR A 306 -18.10 31.98 24.19
N GLN A 307 -19.32 32.20 24.71
CA GLN A 307 -19.81 31.53 25.92
C GLN A 307 -19.90 30.01 25.74
N GLU A 308 -20.39 29.55 24.58
CA GLU A 308 -20.45 28.12 24.25
C GLU A 308 -19.05 27.48 24.15
N ARG A 309 -18.12 28.18 23.53
CA ARG A 309 -16.73 27.72 23.38
C ARG A 309 -15.98 27.71 24.71
N HIS A 310 -16.18 28.73 25.54
CA HIS A 310 -15.64 28.80 26.89
C HIS A 310 -16.17 27.64 27.74
N LYS A 311 -17.50 27.46 27.82
CA LYS A 311 -18.13 26.35 28.56
C LYS A 311 -17.62 24.99 28.11
N LYS A 312 -17.48 24.77 26.79
CA LYS A 312 -16.97 23.52 26.23
C LYS A 312 -15.52 23.26 26.61
N LEU A 313 -14.65 24.27 26.52
CA LEU A 313 -13.25 24.13 26.92
C LEU A 313 -13.13 23.85 28.42
N THR A 314 -13.91 24.54 29.27
CA THR A 314 -13.95 24.28 30.71
C THR A 314 -14.39 22.84 31.00
N GLN A 315 -15.47 22.35 30.37
CA GLN A 315 -15.94 20.97 30.53
C GLN A 315 -14.91 19.93 30.07
N GLN A 316 -14.16 20.21 29.00
CA GLN A 316 -13.09 19.33 28.54
C GLN A 316 -11.93 19.31 29.54
N ILE A 317 -11.53 20.45 30.09
CA ILE A 317 -10.49 20.54 31.12
C ILE A 317 -10.92 19.78 32.37
N THR A 318 -12.16 19.95 32.85
CA THR A 318 -12.64 19.24 34.04
C THR A 318 -12.65 17.73 33.81
N THR A 319 -13.14 17.27 32.66
CA THR A 319 -13.16 15.83 32.31
C THR A 319 -11.76 15.24 32.27
N LEU A 320 -10.80 15.93 31.65
CA LEU A 320 -9.40 15.50 31.59
C LEU A 320 -8.75 15.50 32.98
N LYS A 321 -9.06 16.47 33.85
CA LYS A 321 -8.60 16.49 35.25
C LYS A 321 -9.18 15.35 36.06
N THR A 322 -10.46 15.01 35.87
CA THR A 322 -11.08 13.85 36.54
C THR A 322 -10.45 12.54 36.07
N GLN A 323 -10.19 12.37 34.77
CA GLN A 323 -9.50 11.21 34.22
C GLN A 323 -8.06 11.09 34.75
N LEU A 324 -7.34 12.20 34.86
CA LEU A 324 -6.02 12.23 35.46
C LEU A 324 -6.05 11.84 36.94
N HIS A 325 -7.04 12.32 37.70
CA HIS A 325 -7.22 11.98 39.11
C HIS A 325 -7.56 10.49 39.31
N LEU A 326 -8.34 9.89 38.42
CA LEU A 326 -8.66 8.46 38.48
C LEU A 326 -7.44 7.57 38.23
N LEU A 327 -6.46 8.03 37.45
CA LEU A 327 -5.20 7.32 37.21
C LEU A 327 -4.17 7.48 38.35
N LEU A 328 -4.44 8.34 39.33
CA LEU A 328 -3.57 8.58 40.49
C LEU A 328 -4.04 7.84 41.76
N LYS A 329 -5.20 7.16 41.71
CA LYS A 329 -5.69 6.26 42.76
C LYS A 329 -5.25 4.83 42.46
#